data_AF-A0A3E0NUW8-F1
#
_entry.id   AF-A0A3E0NUW8-F1
#
_cell.length_a   1.000
_cell.length_b   1.000
_cell.length_c   1.000
_cell.angle_alpha   90.00
_cell.angle_beta   90.00
_cell.angle_gamma   90.00
#
_symmetry.space_group_name_H-M   'P 1'
#
loop_
_entity.id
_entity.type
_entity.pdbx_description
1 polymer ?
#
loop_
_entity_poly.entity_id
_entity_poly.type
_entity_poly.pdbx_seq_one_letter_code
_entity_poly.pdbx_strand_id
1 'polypeptide(L)'
;MYERPDGPHCRYSSPRIVFAAGLCVVVSLALAPAAPARIGGASSAALTEEDDPRSAFEGTWRIDLERSDPMTQQGLEVDNAYRLTLDGENLQAVRTFYSGGREAAVDWTFVTDGKAHEIPGLRRPRQTRPKWKKDRLTVSYTLTLETQRGDFDIDVVETWKVTPDGELEIRYDSRMPSRSQTRREIYVRQP
;
A
#
# COMPACT_ATOMS: atom_id res chain seq x y z
N MET A 1 19.00 -24.66 33.50
CA MET A 1 17.60 -25.03 33.17
C MET A 1 16.77 -23.84 33.64
N TYR A 2 16.28 -23.02 32.71
CA TYR A 2 15.53 -21.79 33.03
C TYR A 2 14.15 -21.92 32.39
N GLU A 3 13.13 -21.97 33.23
CA GLU A 3 11.73 -22.00 32.83
C GLU A 3 11.31 -20.62 32.32
N ARG A 4 10.70 -20.56 31.12
CA ARG A 4 10.04 -19.36 30.61
C ARG A 4 8.62 -19.30 31.21
N PRO A 5 8.16 -18.14 31.70
CA PRO A 5 6.77 -17.98 32.08
C PRO A 5 5.89 -17.80 30.83
N ASP A 6 4.83 -18.60 30.77
CA ASP A 6 3.76 -18.53 29.78
C ASP A 6 3.03 -17.18 29.89
N GLY A 7 3.30 -16.29 28.94
CA GLY A 7 2.56 -15.05 28.75
C GLY A 7 1.21 -15.32 28.07
N PRO A 8 0.15 -14.55 28.38
CA PRO A 8 -1.19 -14.81 27.88
C PRO A 8 -1.27 -14.62 26.37
N HIS A 9 -1.76 -15.65 25.68
CA HIS A 9 -2.13 -15.61 24.28
C HIS A 9 -3.28 -14.60 24.07
N CYS A 10 -2.97 -13.42 23.52
CA CYS A 10 -3.98 -12.56 22.91
C CYS A 10 -4.58 -13.29 21.72
N ARG A 11 -5.77 -13.88 21.91
CA ARG A 11 -6.59 -14.44 20.84
C ARG A 11 -7.13 -13.29 20.00
N TYR A 12 -6.58 -13.11 18.81
CA TYR A 12 -7.13 -12.22 17.79
C TYR A 12 -8.45 -12.84 17.28
N SER A 13 -9.58 -12.26 17.68
CA SER A 13 -10.90 -12.65 17.20
C SER A 13 -11.23 -11.85 15.95
N SER A 14 -11.03 -12.43 14.77
CA SER A 14 -11.49 -11.85 13.51
C SER A 14 -13.03 -11.85 13.46
N PRO A 15 -13.69 -10.75 13.04
CA PRO A 15 -15.13 -10.77 12.78
C PRO A 15 -15.40 -11.61 11.51
N ARG A 16 -16.26 -12.62 11.66
CA ARG A 16 -16.82 -13.39 10.56
C ARG A 16 -17.81 -12.52 9.78
N ILE A 17 -17.45 -12.13 8.56
CA ILE A 17 -18.40 -11.55 7.62
C ILE A 17 -19.22 -12.69 7.03
N VAL A 18 -20.53 -12.63 7.23
CA VAL A 18 -21.52 -13.57 6.73
C VAL A 18 -21.79 -13.25 5.27
N PHE A 19 -21.49 -14.19 4.37
CA PHE A 19 -21.93 -14.14 2.99
C PHE A 19 -23.42 -14.52 2.93
N ALA A 20 -24.28 -13.56 2.60
CA ALA A 20 -25.66 -13.83 2.23
C ALA A 20 -25.70 -14.17 0.73
N ALA A 21 -25.87 -15.45 0.42
CA ALA A 21 -26.17 -15.93 -0.91
C ALA A 21 -27.63 -15.56 -1.26
N GLY A 22 -27.79 -14.62 -2.19
CA GLY A 22 -29.08 -14.25 -2.78
C GLY A 22 -29.09 -14.63 -4.26
N LEU A 23 -29.58 -15.84 -4.54
CA LEU A 23 -29.90 -16.33 -5.87
C LEU A 23 -31.10 -15.53 -6.42
N CYS A 24 -30.97 -14.90 -7.59
CA CYS A 24 -32.13 -14.52 -8.41
C CYS A 24 -31.78 -14.66 -9.89
N VAL A 25 -32.26 -15.74 -10.48
CA VAL A 25 -32.27 -16.00 -11.92
C VAL A 25 -33.42 -15.22 -12.53
N VAL A 26 -33.15 -14.37 -13.52
CA VAL A 26 -34.14 -14.03 -14.55
C VAL A 26 -33.46 -14.09 -15.91
N VAL A 27 -33.88 -15.10 -16.67
CA VAL A 27 -33.57 -15.29 -18.08
C VAL A 27 -34.43 -14.33 -18.88
N SER A 28 -33.80 -13.50 -19.70
CA SER A 28 -34.47 -12.79 -20.80
C SER A 28 -33.60 -12.92 -22.05
N LEU A 29 -34.02 -13.83 -22.94
CA LEU A 29 -33.46 -14.02 -24.27
C LEU A 29 -34.06 -12.94 -25.18
N ALA A 30 -33.28 -11.94 -25.57
CA ALA A 30 -33.67 -10.96 -26.58
C ALA A 30 -32.69 -11.03 -27.76
N LEU A 31 -33.21 -11.53 -28.87
CA LEU A 31 -32.54 -11.60 -30.17
C LEU A 31 -32.67 -10.22 -30.86
N ALA A 32 -31.54 -9.59 -31.19
CA ALA A 32 -31.51 -8.36 -31.99
C ALA A 32 -30.24 -8.33 -32.89
N PRO A 33 -30.26 -7.60 -34.01
CA PRO A 33 -29.59 -7.99 -35.26
C PRO A 33 -28.12 -7.57 -35.35
N ALA A 34 -27.40 -8.28 -36.22
CA ALA A 34 -26.04 -8.01 -36.63
C ALA A 34 -25.88 -6.59 -37.23
N ALA A 35 -24.89 -5.86 -36.73
CA ALA A 35 -24.41 -4.59 -37.29
C ALA A 35 -22.87 -4.69 -37.51
N PRO A 36 -22.33 -3.96 -38.50
CA PRO A 36 -21.08 -4.32 -39.18
C PRO A 36 -19.82 -4.00 -38.36
N ALA A 37 -18.79 -4.81 -38.58
CA ALA A 37 -17.44 -4.60 -38.09
C ALA A 37 -16.89 -3.25 -38.57
N ARG A 38 -16.48 -2.40 -37.63
CA ARG A 38 -15.58 -1.27 -37.88
C ARG A 38 -14.21 -1.60 -37.31
N ILE A 39 -13.26 -1.79 -38.23
CA ILE A 39 -11.83 -1.67 -37.99
C ILE A 39 -11.54 -0.18 -37.85
N GLY A 40 -10.94 0.25 -36.74
CA GLY A 40 -10.37 1.59 -36.63
C GLY A 40 -10.32 2.11 -35.21
N GLY A 41 -9.10 2.39 -34.74
CA GLY A 41 -8.84 3.27 -33.61
C GLY A 41 -8.42 2.51 -32.36
N ALA A 42 -7.11 2.46 -32.12
CA ALA A 42 -6.58 2.30 -30.78
C ALA A 42 -7.33 3.24 -29.84
N SER A 43 -8.00 2.67 -28.83
CA SER A 43 -8.62 3.44 -27.77
C SER A 43 -7.49 3.96 -26.87
N SER A 44 -6.81 5.01 -27.33
CA SER A 44 -6.14 5.94 -26.43
C SER A 44 -7.27 6.58 -25.64
N ALA A 45 -7.50 6.08 -24.43
CA ALA A 45 -8.36 6.72 -23.46
C ALA A 45 -7.74 8.10 -23.18
N ALA A 46 -8.21 9.09 -23.93
CA ALA A 46 -7.97 10.48 -23.64
C ALA A 46 -8.57 10.73 -22.25
N LEU A 47 -7.69 10.89 -21.27
CA LEU A 47 -7.99 11.34 -19.93
C LEU A 47 -8.74 12.68 -20.05
N THR A 48 -10.04 12.65 -19.81
CA THR A 48 -10.87 13.86 -19.72
C THR A 48 -10.50 14.62 -18.44
N GLU A 49 -10.30 15.93 -18.55
CA GLU A 49 -10.14 16.84 -17.41
C GLU A 49 -11.39 16.84 -16.53
N GLU A 50 -11.47 15.89 -15.59
CA GLU A 50 -12.10 16.01 -14.26
C GLU A 50 -11.72 14.84 -13.33
N ASP A 51 -10.81 13.95 -13.75
CA ASP A 51 -10.30 12.88 -12.90
C ASP A 51 -9.28 13.44 -11.90
N ASP A 52 -9.62 13.38 -10.62
CA ASP A 52 -8.71 13.66 -9.52
C ASP A 52 -7.41 12.86 -9.72
N PRO A 53 -6.23 13.48 -9.87
CA PRO A 53 -4.98 12.77 -10.14
C PRO A 53 -4.60 11.78 -9.04
N ARG A 54 -5.19 11.90 -7.85
CA ARG A 54 -5.03 10.95 -6.74
C ARG A 54 -5.69 9.60 -7.06
N SER A 55 -6.75 9.56 -7.88
CA SER A 55 -7.46 8.32 -8.26
C SER A 55 -6.54 7.31 -8.95
N ALA A 56 -5.45 7.78 -9.57
CA ALA A 56 -4.43 6.93 -10.16
C ALA A 56 -3.82 5.94 -9.14
N PHE A 57 -3.82 6.27 -7.84
CA PHE A 57 -3.31 5.40 -6.78
C PHE A 57 -4.24 4.23 -6.46
N GLU A 58 -5.54 4.34 -6.74
CA GLU A 58 -6.49 3.29 -6.38
C GLU A 58 -6.21 2.00 -7.13
N GLY A 59 -6.33 0.88 -6.43
CA GLY A 59 -6.12 -0.46 -6.99
C GLY A 59 -5.26 -1.36 -6.12
N THR A 60 -4.92 -2.52 -6.67
CA THR A 60 -3.99 -3.47 -6.04
C THR A 60 -2.65 -3.42 -6.76
N TRP A 61 -1.57 -3.37 -6.00
CA TRP A 61 -0.21 -3.15 -6.47
C TRP A 61 0.70 -4.19 -5.85
N ARG A 62 1.48 -4.92 -6.64
CA ARG A 62 2.46 -5.90 -6.12
C ARG A 62 3.88 -5.42 -6.41
N ILE A 63 4.78 -5.59 -5.45
CA ILE A 63 6.17 -5.17 -5.63
C ILE A 63 6.81 -5.94 -6.78
N ASP A 64 7.55 -5.23 -7.62
CA ASP A 64 8.47 -5.79 -8.61
C ASP A 64 9.84 -5.91 -7.95
N LEU A 65 10.18 -7.11 -7.49
CA LEU A 65 11.43 -7.38 -6.78
C LEU A 65 12.67 -7.16 -7.66
N GLU A 66 12.57 -7.39 -8.96
CA GLU A 66 13.70 -7.26 -9.88
C GLU A 66 14.06 -5.78 -10.14
N ARG A 67 13.04 -4.90 -10.12
CA ARG A 67 13.21 -3.46 -10.39
C ARG A 67 13.30 -2.60 -9.13
N SER A 68 12.96 -3.15 -7.98
CA SER A 68 13.06 -2.49 -6.68
C SER A 68 14.46 -2.61 -6.10
N ASP A 69 14.85 -1.63 -5.28
CA ASP A 69 16.04 -1.78 -4.45
C ASP A 69 15.78 -2.87 -3.39
N PRO A 70 16.77 -3.75 -3.12
CA PRO A 70 16.56 -4.90 -2.27
C PRO A 70 16.20 -4.49 -0.85
N MET A 71 15.11 -5.05 -0.33
CA MET A 71 14.72 -4.94 1.07
C MET A 71 14.72 -6.33 1.67
N THR A 72 15.52 -6.53 2.73
CA THR A 72 15.52 -7.79 3.48
C THR A 72 14.93 -7.58 4.87
N GLN A 73 14.06 -8.49 5.27
CA GLN A 73 13.60 -8.62 6.66
C GLN A 73 14.05 -9.99 7.15
N GLN A 74 14.89 -10.02 8.20
CA GLN A 74 15.47 -11.27 8.72
C GLN A 74 16.25 -12.07 7.65
N GLY A 75 16.86 -11.38 6.68
CA GLY A 75 17.63 -12.01 5.60
C GLY A 75 16.79 -12.54 4.42
N LEU A 76 15.46 -12.38 4.47
CA LEU A 76 14.57 -12.73 3.36
C LEU A 76 14.14 -11.47 2.61
N GLU A 77 14.15 -11.55 1.28
CA GLU A 77 13.58 -10.50 0.44
C GLU A 77 12.08 -10.35 0.72
N VAL A 78 11.64 -9.10 0.79
CA VAL A 78 10.28 -8.77 1.24
C VAL A 78 9.33 -8.64 0.05
N ASP A 79 8.69 -9.74 -0.32
CA ASP A 79 7.53 -9.71 -1.21
C ASP A 79 6.34 -9.08 -0.47
N ASN A 80 5.71 -8.11 -1.09
CA ASN A 80 4.55 -7.43 -0.54
C ASN A 80 3.67 -6.80 -1.61
N ALA A 81 2.42 -6.53 -1.24
CA ALA A 81 1.44 -5.86 -2.07
C ALA A 81 0.69 -4.79 -1.28
N TYR A 82 0.22 -3.76 -1.98
CA TYR A 82 -0.72 -2.77 -1.47
C TYR A 82 -2.08 -2.94 -2.11
N ARG A 83 -3.14 -2.79 -1.32
CA ARG A 83 -4.46 -2.39 -1.81
C ARG A 83 -4.70 -0.96 -1.34
N LEU A 84 -4.92 -0.07 -2.30
CA LEU A 84 -5.08 1.36 -2.08
C LEU A 84 -6.48 1.81 -2.51
N THR A 85 -7.15 2.58 -1.67
CA THR A 85 -8.47 3.17 -1.94
C THR A 85 -8.52 4.60 -1.42
N LEU A 86 -9.19 5.48 -2.13
CA LEU A 86 -9.42 6.85 -1.68
C LEU A 86 -10.69 6.94 -0.83
N ASP A 87 -10.59 7.70 0.25
CA ASP A 87 -11.71 8.08 1.11
C ASP A 87 -11.71 9.60 1.26
N GLY A 88 -12.37 10.27 0.32
CA GLY A 88 -12.27 11.71 0.14
C GLY A 88 -10.84 12.12 -0.21
N GLU A 89 -10.19 12.86 0.69
CA GLU A 89 -8.76 13.23 0.51
C GLU A 89 -7.80 12.19 1.08
N ASN A 90 -8.27 11.30 1.95
CA ASN A 90 -7.42 10.35 2.66
C ASN A 90 -7.12 9.13 1.78
N LEU A 91 -5.96 8.51 2.01
CA LEU A 91 -5.58 7.26 1.36
C LEU A 91 -5.65 6.11 2.36
N GLN A 92 -6.56 5.18 2.15
CA GLN A 92 -6.57 3.90 2.88
C GLN A 92 -5.61 2.94 2.18
N ALA A 93 -4.75 2.29 2.96
CA ALA A 93 -3.72 1.40 2.47
C ALA A 93 -3.68 0.12 3.30
N VAL A 94 -3.91 -1.01 2.64
CA VAL A 94 -3.67 -2.34 3.21
C VAL A 94 -2.40 -2.88 2.59
N ARG A 95 -1.35 -3.05 3.39
CA ARG A 95 -0.09 -3.69 2.97
C ARG A 95 -0.08 -5.14 3.40
N THR A 96 0.04 -6.03 2.44
CA THR A 96 0.16 -7.48 2.66
C THR A 96 1.60 -7.90 2.42
N PHE A 97 2.22 -8.57 3.39
CA PHE A 97 3.54 -9.17 3.31
C PHE A 97 3.45 -10.67 3.07
N TYR A 98 4.25 -11.18 2.13
CA TYR A 98 4.37 -12.60 1.82
C TYR A 98 5.77 -13.07 2.20
N SER A 99 5.89 -13.89 3.24
CA SER A 99 7.19 -14.39 3.70
C SER A 99 7.08 -15.82 4.20
N GLY A 100 7.92 -16.72 3.66
CA GLY A 100 8.00 -18.11 4.11
C GLY A 100 6.68 -18.88 4.04
N GLY A 101 5.85 -18.61 3.02
CA GLY A 101 4.52 -19.22 2.86
C GLY A 101 3.45 -18.69 3.82
N ARG A 102 3.73 -17.60 4.55
CA ARG A 102 2.78 -16.90 5.40
C ARG A 102 2.43 -15.55 4.81
N GLU A 103 1.17 -15.16 5.04
CA GLU A 103 0.64 -13.86 4.69
C GLU A 103 0.36 -13.07 5.98
N ALA A 104 0.78 -11.81 6.03
CA ALA A 104 0.43 -10.89 7.09
C ALA A 104 0.01 -9.54 6.50
N ALA A 105 -1.19 -9.08 6.82
CA ALA A 105 -1.70 -7.79 6.37
C ALA A 105 -1.65 -6.76 7.50
N VAL A 106 -1.31 -5.53 7.13
CA VAL A 106 -1.38 -4.35 8.00
C VAL A 106 -2.22 -3.31 7.27
N ASP A 107 -3.24 -2.80 7.95
CA ASP A 107 -4.13 -1.75 7.45
C ASP A 107 -3.77 -0.43 8.14
N TRP A 108 -3.66 0.63 7.35
CA TRP A 108 -3.61 1.99 7.86
C TRP A 108 -4.32 2.98 6.93
N THR A 109 -4.78 4.08 7.52
CA THR A 109 -5.30 5.23 6.78
C THR A 109 -4.32 6.39 6.90
N PHE A 110 -3.86 6.92 5.77
CA PHE A 110 -3.12 8.16 5.71
C PHE A 110 -4.11 9.33 5.71
N VAL A 111 -4.21 10.03 6.84
CA VAL A 111 -4.93 11.29 6.94
C VAL A 111 -4.06 12.39 6.34
N THR A 112 -4.46 12.95 5.20
CA THR A 112 -3.56 13.78 4.35
C THR A 112 -3.67 15.29 4.57
N ASP A 113 -4.00 15.71 5.80
CA ASP A 113 -4.14 17.12 6.18
C ASP A 113 -2.79 17.82 6.47
N GLY A 114 -1.67 17.08 6.33
CA GLY A 114 -0.31 17.55 6.62
C GLY A 114 0.04 17.65 8.11
N LYS A 115 -0.86 17.24 9.02
CA LYS A 115 -0.61 17.17 10.46
C LYS A 115 -0.07 15.81 10.85
N ALA A 116 0.41 15.71 12.09
CA ALA A 116 0.90 14.45 12.65
C ALA A 116 -0.28 13.57 13.08
N HIS A 117 -0.30 12.33 12.61
CA HIS A 117 -1.27 11.30 12.98
C HIS A 117 -0.56 10.02 13.36
N GLU A 118 -1.03 9.38 14.43
CA GLU A 118 -0.54 8.06 14.80
C GLU A 118 -1.17 6.99 13.91
N ILE A 119 -0.35 6.06 13.42
CA ILE A 119 -0.85 4.87 12.73
C ILE A 119 -1.10 3.76 13.76
N PRO A 120 -2.36 3.32 13.96
CA PRO A 120 -2.69 2.24 14.89
C PRO A 120 -2.12 0.89 14.40
N GLY A 121 -1.92 -0.06 15.32
CA GLY A 121 -1.51 -1.42 14.98
C GLY A 121 -0.01 -1.61 14.72
N LEU A 122 0.77 -0.54 14.63
CA LEU A 122 2.23 -0.63 14.69
C LEU A 122 2.68 -0.95 16.12
N ARG A 123 3.67 -1.85 16.28
CA ARG A 123 4.26 -2.20 17.59
C ARG A 123 4.72 -0.97 18.38
N ARG A 124 5.08 0.11 17.68
CA ARG A 124 5.32 1.44 18.23
C ARG A 124 4.49 2.43 17.43
N PRO A 125 3.62 3.22 18.08
CA PRO A 125 2.87 4.26 17.39
C PRO A 125 3.86 5.22 16.74
N ARG A 126 3.71 5.39 15.43
CA ARG A 126 4.57 6.22 14.61
C ARG A 126 3.74 7.42 14.18
N GLN A 127 4.19 8.62 14.52
CA GLN A 127 3.56 9.84 14.03
C GLN A 127 3.98 10.06 12.59
N THR A 128 2.99 9.99 11.69
CA THR A 128 3.18 10.25 10.27
C THR A 128 2.55 11.57 9.89
N ARG A 129 3.11 12.25 8.89
CA ARG A 129 2.57 13.49 8.32
C ARG A 129 2.32 13.32 6.83
N PRO A 130 1.25 12.63 6.43
CA PRO A 130 0.89 12.46 5.03
C PRO A 130 0.41 13.78 4.43
N LYS A 131 0.79 14.06 3.19
CA LYS A 131 0.35 15.26 2.47
C LYS A 131 0.36 15.04 0.97
N TRP A 132 -0.75 15.38 0.31
CA TRP A 132 -0.79 15.45 -1.14
C TRP A 132 -0.10 16.70 -1.69
N LYS A 133 0.59 16.52 -2.81
CA LYS A 133 1.08 17.58 -3.67
C LYS A 133 0.78 17.21 -5.12
N LYS A 134 -0.39 17.63 -5.61
CA LYS A 134 -0.93 17.24 -6.92
C LYS A 134 -1.06 15.71 -7.03
N ASP A 135 -0.29 15.09 -7.92
CA ASP A 135 -0.25 13.67 -8.27
C ASP A 135 0.67 12.82 -7.36
N ARG A 136 1.06 13.35 -6.20
CA ARG A 136 2.09 12.77 -5.34
C ARG A 136 1.70 12.82 -3.88
N LEU A 137 1.87 11.71 -3.18
CA LEU A 137 1.76 11.65 -1.73
C LEU A 137 3.17 11.71 -1.12
N THR A 138 3.35 12.57 -0.12
CA THR A 138 4.54 12.56 0.73
C THR A 138 4.14 12.16 2.14
N VAL A 139 4.84 11.19 2.72
CA VAL A 139 4.64 10.75 4.10
C VAL A 139 5.96 10.90 4.84
N SER A 140 6.00 11.75 5.86
CA SER A 140 7.18 11.86 6.73
C SER A 140 6.92 11.32 8.11
N TYR A 141 7.93 10.71 8.72
CA TYR A 141 7.88 10.19 10.08
C TYR A 141 9.29 9.97 10.65
N THR A 142 9.35 9.83 11.96
CA THR A 142 10.58 9.43 12.67
C THR A 142 10.42 8.02 13.23
N LEU A 143 11.48 7.24 13.10
CA LEU A 143 11.61 5.87 13.58
C LEU A 143 12.63 5.80 14.71
N THR A 144 12.21 5.44 15.91
CA THR A 144 13.16 5.11 16.97
C THR A 144 13.53 3.63 16.89
N LEU A 145 14.79 3.35 16.54
CA LEU A 145 15.37 2.02 16.61
C LEU A 145 16.11 1.82 17.92
N GLU A 146 15.70 0.83 18.69
CA GLU A 146 16.41 0.43 19.90
C GLU A 146 17.50 -0.57 19.56
N THR A 147 18.69 -0.35 20.12
CA THR A 147 19.80 -1.29 20.00
C THR A 147 20.43 -1.55 21.36
N GLN A 148 21.25 -2.58 21.46
CA GLN A 148 22.06 -2.83 22.66
C GLN A 148 23.03 -1.68 22.98
N ARG A 149 23.29 -0.78 22.03
CA ARG A 149 24.20 0.37 22.17
C ARG A 149 23.46 1.69 22.44
N GLY A 150 22.15 1.64 22.66
CA GLY A 150 21.29 2.80 22.81
C GLY A 150 20.36 3.00 21.62
N ASP A 151 19.38 3.86 21.83
CA ASP A 151 18.33 4.16 20.87
C ASP A 151 18.79 5.27 19.93
N PHE A 152 18.35 5.20 18.68
CA PHE A 152 18.55 6.31 17.76
C PHE A 152 17.35 6.47 16.84
N ASP A 153 17.15 7.72 16.42
CA ASP A 153 16.08 8.10 15.52
C ASP A 153 16.54 8.04 14.06
N ILE A 154 15.61 7.63 13.21
CA ILE A 154 15.73 7.68 11.75
C ILE A 154 14.58 8.53 11.23
N ASP A 155 14.90 9.67 10.64
CA ASP A 155 13.90 10.45 9.92
C ASP A 155 13.70 9.86 8.54
N VAL A 156 12.47 9.61 8.14
CA VAL A 156 12.12 9.04 6.84
C VAL A 156 11.13 9.96 6.14
N VAL A 157 11.38 10.17 4.85
CA VAL A 157 10.42 10.78 3.93
C VAL A 157 10.13 9.77 2.82
N GLU A 158 8.88 9.36 2.72
CA GLU A 158 8.37 8.56 1.62
C GLU A 158 7.73 9.48 0.59
N THR A 159 8.03 9.25 -0.69
CA THR A 159 7.41 9.91 -1.82
C THR A 159 6.78 8.86 -2.71
N TRP A 160 5.46 8.90 -2.82
CA TRP A 160 4.70 7.96 -3.61
C TRP A 160 4.17 8.67 -4.87
N LYS A 161 4.28 8.03 -6.02
CA LYS A 161 3.79 8.54 -7.30
C LYS A 161 3.38 7.39 -8.21
N VAL A 162 2.30 7.57 -8.95
CA VAL A 162 1.99 6.71 -10.12
C VAL A 162 2.70 7.28 -11.36
N THR A 163 3.54 6.47 -11.99
CA THR A 163 4.33 6.84 -13.16
C THR A 163 3.44 6.90 -14.41
N PRO A 164 3.88 7.58 -15.49
CA PRO A 164 3.15 7.57 -16.76
C PRO A 164 2.94 6.17 -17.35
N ASP A 165 3.81 5.22 -17.02
CA ASP A 165 3.72 3.82 -17.44
C ASP A 165 2.70 3.02 -16.61
N GLY A 166 2.02 3.66 -15.65
CA GLY A 166 0.96 3.07 -14.84
C GLY A 166 1.47 2.27 -13.64
N GLU A 167 2.72 2.48 -13.22
CA GLU A 167 3.37 1.82 -12.08
C GLU A 167 3.29 2.69 -10.83
N LEU A 168 3.27 2.09 -9.65
CA LEU A 168 3.41 2.83 -8.40
C LEU A 168 4.88 2.81 -7.97
N GLU A 169 5.51 3.97 -7.95
CA GLU A 169 6.86 4.16 -7.40
C GLU A 169 6.76 4.73 -5.97
N ILE A 170 7.47 4.11 -5.03
CA ILE A 170 7.67 4.62 -3.68
C ILE A 170 9.15 4.81 -3.43
N ARG A 171 9.56 6.07 -3.25
CA ARG A 171 10.92 6.44 -2.87
C ARG A 171 10.98 6.75 -1.39
N TYR A 172 11.97 6.19 -0.71
CA TYR A 172 12.27 6.40 0.70
C TYR A 172 13.60 7.15 0.82
N ASP A 173 13.59 8.33 1.42
CA ASP A 173 14.80 9.05 1.81
C ASP A 173 14.89 8.99 3.34
N SER A 174 15.88 8.24 3.86
CA SER A 174 16.09 8.00 5.28
C SER A 174 17.37 8.70 5.77
N ARG A 175 17.28 9.39 6.90
CA ARG A 175 18.38 10.08 7.56
C ARG A 175 18.61 9.48 8.94
N MET A 176 19.79 8.89 9.11
CA MET A 176 20.28 8.35 10.39
C MET A 176 21.41 9.28 10.89
N PRO A 177 21.78 9.24 12.18
CA PRO A 177 22.83 10.10 12.71
C PRO A 177 24.17 9.99 11.96
N SER A 178 24.51 8.80 11.45
CA SER A 178 25.79 8.52 10.80
C SER A 178 25.72 8.43 9.27
N ARG A 179 24.52 8.32 8.68
CA ARG A 179 24.36 8.10 7.23
C ARG A 179 23.00 8.51 6.73
N SER A 180 22.93 8.90 5.47
CA SER A 180 21.67 9.01 4.73
C SER A 180 21.60 7.89 3.70
N GLN A 181 20.39 7.42 3.40
CA GLN A 181 20.14 6.38 2.42
C GLN A 181 18.88 6.75 1.64
N THR A 182 18.93 6.56 0.32
CA THR A 182 17.74 6.56 -0.54
C THR A 182 17.47 5.13 -0.97
N ARG A 183 16.18 4.76 -1.03
CA ARG A 183 15.69 3.49 -1.56
C ARG A 183 14.49 3.74 -2.46
N ARG A 184 14.32 2.94 -3.50
CA ARG A 184 13.16 2.94 -4.39
C ARG A 184 12.51 1.57 -4.44
N GLU A 185 11.18 1.55 -4.37
CA GLU A 185 10.36 0.37 -4.62
C GLU A 185 9.45 0.67 -5.82
N ILE A 186 9.33 -0.31 -6.72
CA ILE A 186 8.46 -0.26 -7.89
C ILE A 186 7.37 -1.30 -7.70
N TYR A 187 6.12 -0.93 -7.95
CA TYR A 187 4.98 -1.81 -7.86
C TYR A 187 4.19 -1.82 -9.17
N VAL A 188 3.76 -3.02 -9.57
CA VAL A 188 2.96 -3.25 -10.78
C VAL A 188 1.51 -3.49 -10.39
N ARG A 189 0.60 -2.81 -11.09
CA ARG A 189 -0.83 -2.95 -10.91
C ARG A 189 -1.27 -4.40 -11.18
N GLN A 190 -2.07 -4.94 -10.28
CA GLN A 190 -2.70 -6.25 -10.43
C GLN A 190 -4.08 -6.11 -11.08
N PRO A 191 -4.51 -7.09 -11.88
CA PRO A 191 -5.83 -7.11 -12.51
C PRO A 191 -6.97 -7.23 -11.49
#